data_AF-A0A7J8HUL0-F1
#
_entry.id   AF-A0A7J8HUL0-F1
#
_cell.length_a   1.000
_cell.length_b   1.000
_cell.length_c   1.000
_cell.angle_alpha   90.00
_cell.angle_beta   90.00
_cell.angle_gamma   90.00
#
_symmetry.space_group_name_H-M   'P 1'
#
loop_
_entity.id
_entity.type
_entity.pdbx_description
1 polymer ?
#
loop_
_entity_poly.entity_id
_entity_poly.type
_entity_poly.pdbx_seq_one_letter_code
_entity_poly.pdbx_strand_id
1 'polypeptide(L)'
;MEMNSAFRVFWKSRDWNERKSTFDSDEEIPPPCKRKLLRKKKKEERPKRDSEDHDEPIYDQVITFPCSKCKREIDLPGIFLHKKQHAALTTLGFHWIGGNKPGHSVIAVQRQFIIAKLLSSFTLTEKILQSIDNAFELLWKKQIPAYYKIIDNINCSSTYVQKIYHLLIKGVAVCENRNSTWRVAMNDRFTVVNNFGNKPNVCFFGLFDGHHGGSAADLASIELPVLLLHQLSRFDPSYQMTPQEEKLISSFQTVFREEYRAIEDFFSEKKRTKELRCEYENIHKAFAKAFWRMDRLLRLGRKEESRVRWSGCSALTCILEGSIKKWRKINDHDGWAERFPSQKMPQIISGELHIANTDIKRNYCLPEYCS
;
A
#
# COMPACT_ATOMS: atom_id res chain seq x y z
N MET A 1 10.46 17.45 -28.80
CA MET A 1 11.75 16.79 -28.50
C MET A 1 11.64 16.20 -27.11
N GLU A 2 11.39 14.89 -27.05
CA GLU A 2 11.40 14.11 -25.82
C GLU A 2 12.83 14.05 -25.26
N MET A 3 12.97 14.18 -23.94
CA MET A 3 14.15 13.70 -23.24
C MET A 3 13.70 12.84 -22.07
N ASN A 4 13.86 11.53 -22.28
CA ASN A 4 13.81 10.47 -21.28
C ASN A 4 14.70 10.82 -20.07
N SER A 5 14.10 11.13 -18.92
CA SER A 5 14.84 11.18 -17.65
C SER A 5 14.86 9.78 -17.03
N ALA A 6 15.90 9.01 -17.36
CA ALA A 6 16.23 7.78 -16.66
C ALA A 6 16.52 8.10 -15.18
N PHE A 7 15.77 7.48 -14.27
CA PHE A 7 16.05 7.51 -12.83
C PHE A 7 17.40 6.83 -12.56
N ARG A 8 18.45 7.62 -12.35
CA ARG A 8 19.76 7.12 -11.91
C ARG A 8 19.77 7.02 -10.38
N VAL A 9 19.92 5.81 -9.86
CA VAL A 9 20.25 5.55 -8.45
C VAL A 9 21.76 5.81 -8.30
N PHE A 10 22.15 6.73 -7.41
CA PHE A 10 23.56 7.04 -7.15
C PHE A 10 24.03 6.39 -5.86
N TRP A 11 25.11 5.63 -5.96
CA TRP A 11 25.83 5.04 -4.84
C TRP A 11 26.86 6.06 -4.35
N LYS A 12 26.83 6.43 -3.07
CA LYS A 12 27.90 7.22 -2.46
C LYS A 12 28.76 6.33 -1.57
N SER A 13 29.96 6.00 -2.05
CA SER A 13 31.09 5.61 -1.20
C SER A 13 31.66 6.86 -0.54
N ARG A 14 32.11 6.76 0.71
CA ARG A 14 32.73 7.87 1.43
C ARG A 14 34.25 7.71 1.33
N ASP A 15 34.91 8.66 0.68
CA ASP A 15 36.37 8.67 0.51
C ASP A 15 37.09 8.76 1.87
N TRP A 16 38.11 7.94 2.04
CA TRP A 16 38.97 7.91 3.23
C TRP A 16 40.07 8.97 3.10
N ASN A 17 40.16 9.88 4.06
CA ASN A 17 41.33 10.74 4.20
C ASN A 17 42.46 9.92 4.83
N GLU A 18 43.43 9.50 4.02
CA GLU A 18 44.74 9.08 4.52
C GLU A 18 45.42 10.29 5.19
N ARG A 19 45.46 10.31 6.53
CA ARG A 19 46.44 11.11 7.26
C ARG A 19 47.58 10.19 7.69
N LYS A 20 48.74 10.46 7.10
CA LYS A 20 50.02 9.84 7.37
C LYS A 20 50.35 9.88 8.87
N SER A 21 50.84 8.75 9.33
CA SER A 21 51.60 8.51 10.56
C SER A 21 52.86 9.39 10.60
N THR A 22 53.09 10.06 11.73
CA THR A 22 54.42 10.40 12.26
C THR A 22 54.36 10.30 13.78
N PHE A 23 55.10 9.32 14.32
CA PHE A 23 55.56 9.30 15.70
C PHE A 23 56.61 10.40 15.91
N ASP A 24 56.54 11.12 17.02
CA ASP A 24 57.68 11.31 17.93
C ASP A 24 57.23 11.90 19.28
N SER A 25 58.03 11.58 20.29
CA SER A 25 57.85 11.70 21.73
C SER A 25 58.17 13.08 22.31
N ASP A 26 57.54 13.45 23.43
CA ASP A 26 58.17 13.64 24.75
C ASP A 26 57.35 14.52 25.71
N GLU A 27 57.65 14.31 26.99
CA GLU A 27 56.97 14.67 28.24
C GLU A 27 56.67 16.16 28.47
N GLU A 28 55.59 16.46 29.21
CA GLU A 28 55.66 17.17 30.51
C GLU A 28 54.25 17.34 31.15
N ILE A 29 54.19 17.14 32.47
CA ILE A 29 53.06 17.28 33.42
C ILE A 29 53.46 18.47 34.35
N PRO A 30 52.59 19.44 34.80
CA PRO A 30 51.64 19.24 35.92
C PRO A 30 50.44 20.25 35.99
N PRO A 31 49.66 20.40 37.11
CA PRO A 31 48.50 19.56 37.45
C PRO A 31 47.26 20.42 37.92
N PRO A 32 46.34 19.98 38.83
CA PRO A 32 44.90 19.88 38.52
C PRO A 32 43.96 20.68 39.45
N CYS A 33 42.65 20.76 39.16
CA CYS A 33 41.67 20.98 40.23
C CYS A 33 40.25 20.43 39.97
N LYS A 34 39.89 19.47 40.84
CA LYS A 34 38.60 19.28 41.54
C LYS A 34 37.43 18.59 40.83
N ARG A 35 37.50 17.26 40.88
CA ARG A 35 36.50 16.29 41.41
C ARG A 35 35.12 16.86 41.79
N LYS A 36 34.07 16.27 41.21
CA LYS A 36 32.89 15.81 41.97
C LYS A 36 32.57 14.36 41.63
N LEU A 37 32.25 13.64 42.69
CA LEU A 37 32.23 12.19 42.85
C LEU A 37 30.78 11.67 42.77
N LEU A 38 30.65 10.34 42.65
CA LEU A 38 29.46 9.47 42.89
C LEU A 38 28.63 9.18 41.63
N ARG A 39 28.31 7.93 41.24
CA ARG A 39 28.38 6.61 41.92
C ARG A 39 28.37 5.50 40.86
N LYS A 40 29.39 4.62 40.87
CA LYS A 40 29.38 3.32 40.17
C LYS A 40 28.55 2.33 41.00
N LYS A 41 27.61 1.61 40.36
CA LYS A 41 27.14 0.29 40.82
C LYS A 41 27.77 -0.76 39.91
N LYS A 42 28.52 -1.67 40.54
CA LYS A 42 29.25 -2.80 39.96
C LYS A 42 28.39 -4.05 40.19
N LYS A 43 28.12 -4.85 39.16
CA LYS A 43 27.64 -6.24 39.24
C LYS A 43 28.26 -6.97 38.05
N GLU A 44 29.49 -7.45 38.25
CA GLU A 44 29.85 -8.88 38.29
C GLU A 44 29.86 -9.54 36.90
N GLU A 45 31.06 -9.57 36.31
CA GLU A 45 31.46 -10.40 35.18
C GLU A 45 31.91 -11.79 35.66
N ARG A 46 31.57 -12.83 34.92
CA ARG A 46 32.22 -14.15 34.87
C ARG A 46 31.84 -14.85 33.54
N PRO A 47 32.64 -15.82 33.04
CA PRO A 47 33.57 -15.58 31.93
C PRO A 47 33.10 -16.15 30.58
N LYS A 48 33.77 -15.67 29.52
CA LYS A 48 33.67 -16.06 28.11
C LYS A 48 33.79 -17.58 27.92
N ARG A 49 32.94 -18.14 27.05
CA ARG A 49 33.27 -19.30 26.23
C ARG A 49 33.41 -18.81 24.81
N ASP A 50 34.54 -19.17 24.22
CA ASP A 50 34.92 -18.84 22.85
C ASP A 50 33.99 -19.52 21.86
N SER A 51 33.39 -18.72 20.99
CA SER A 51 33.01 -19.12 19.65
C SER A 51 33.30 -17.90 18.77
N GLU A 52 34.37 -18.03 17.98
CA GLU A 52 34.74 -17.09 16.93
C GLU A 52 33.61 -17.02 15.92
N ASP A 53 32.71 -16.05 16.06
CA ASP A 53 31.92 -15.55 14.95
C ASP A 53 32.51 -14.20 14.55
N HIS A 54 33.12 -14.20 13.36
CA HIS A 54 33.53 -12.98 12.66
C HIS A 54 32.26 -12.20 12.28
N ASP A 55 31.74 -11.41 13.21
CA ASP A 55 30.76 -10.37 12.89
C ASP A 55 31.48 -9.24 12.14
N GLU A 56 31.60 -9.40 10.82
CA GLU A 56 31.86 -8.27 9.93
C GLU A 56 30.75 -7.23 10.13
N PRO A 57 31.06 -5.95 10.36
CA PRO A 57 30.03 -4.92 10.43
C PRO A 57 29.46 -4.74 9.03
N ILE A 58 28.23 -5.24 8.82
CA ILE A 58 27.42 -4.91 7.65
C ILE A 58 27.23 -3.40 7.67
N TYR A 59 28.01 -2.68 6.85
CA TYR A 59 27.82 -1.26 6.63
C TYR A 59 26.41 -1.06 6.07
N ASP A 60 25.55 -0.45 6.88
CA ASP A 60 24.18 -0.12 6.56
C ASP A 60 24.17 0.83 5.35
N GLN A 61 24.01 0.28 4.15
CA GLN A 61 23.91 1.07 2.92
C GLN A 61 22.58 1.83 2.96
N VAL A 62 22.62 3.06 3.47
CA VAL A 62 21.45 3.93 3.56
C VAL A 62 21.02 4.33 2.16
N ILE A 63 19.99 3.65 1.64
CA ILE A 63 19.36 3.99 0.36
C ILE A 63 18.68 5.36 0.53
N THR A 64 19.05 6.30 -0.34
CA THR A 64 18.47 7.65 -0.39
C THR A 64 17.89 7.92 -1.77
N PHE A 65 16.87 8.78 -1.83
CA PHE A 65 16.27 9.22 -3.10
C PHE A 65 16.00 10.73 -3.10
N PRO A 66 16.13 11.40 -4.26
CA PRO A 66 15.84 12.81 -4.38
C PRO A 66 14.33 13.07 -4.38
N CYS A 67 13.87 14.03 -3.57
CA CYS A 67 12.50 14.49 -3.60
C CYS A 67 12.13 15.11 -4.96
N SER A 68 10.99 14.74 -5.54
CA SER A 68 10.52 15.35 -6.78
C SER A 68 10.25 16.87 -6.66
N LYS A 69 9.80 17.33 -5.48
CA LYS A 69 9.46 18.73 -5.21
C LYS A 69 10.67 19.61 -4.85
N CYS A 70 11.49 19.18 -3.90
CA CYS A 70 12.60 20.01 -3.40
C CYS A 70 14.00 19.53 -3.77
N LYS A 71 14.11 18.42 -4.51
CA LYS A 71 15.38 17.82 -4.96
C LYS A 71 16.37 17.46 -3.83
N ARG A 72 15.95 17.52 -2.56
CA ARG A 72 16.74 17.07 -1.42
C ARG A 72 16.80 15.55 -1.39
N GLU A 73 17.98 15.00 -1.13
CA GLU A 73 18.16 13.57 -0.84
C GLU A 73 17.53 13.21 0.50
N ILE A 74 16.68 12.19 0.49
CA ILE A 74 15.93 11.73 1.66
C ILE A 74 16.21 10.25 1.86
N ASP A 75 16.49 9.88 3.10
CA ASP A 75 16.59 8.50 3.56
C ASP A 75 15.22 7.82 3.55
N LEU A 76 15.19 6.50 3.31
CA LEU A 76 13.95 5.73 3.29
C LEU A 76 13.00 6.05 4.47
N PRO A 77 13.46 6.09 5.74
CA PRO A 77 12.61 6.42 6.89
C PRO A 77 11.96 7.81 6.84
N GLY A 78 12.68 8.80 6.32
CA GLY A 78 12.25 10.19 6.27
C GLY A 78 11.25 10.52 5.16
N ILE A 79 11.06 9.63 4.17
CA ILE A 79 10.26 9.93 2.95
C ILE A 79 8.82 10.30 3.29
N PHE A 80 8.14 9.52 4.13
CA PHE A 80 6.73 9.73 4.43
C PHE A 80 6.50 11.07 5.11
N LEU A 81 7.27 11.35 6.17
CA LEU A 81 7.21 12.62 6.88
C LEU A 81 7.55 13.79 5.95
N HIS A 82 8.59 13.64 5.13
CA HIS A 82 9.00 14.68 4.20
C HIS A 82 7.89 15.02 3.20
N LYS A 83 7.21 14.00 2.65
CA LYS A 83 6.05 14.19 1.78
C LYS A 83 4.90 14.89 2.52
N LYS A 84 4.65 14.54 3.78
CA LYS A 84 3.62 15.18 4.61
C LYS A 84 3.95 16.64 4.95
N GLN A 85 5.23 16.97 5.14
CA GLN A 85 5.67 18.37 5.33
C GLN A 85 5.40 19.22 4.09
N HIS A 86 5.67 18.70 2.88
CA HIS A 86 5.30 19.38 1.64
C HIS A 86 3.79 19.62 1.54
N ALA A 87 2.98 18.60 1.87
CA ALA A 87 1.53 18.73 1.87
C ALA A 87 1.08 19.81 2.86
N ALA A 88 1.58 19.80 4.10
CA ALA A 88 1.24 20.79 5.12
C ALA A 88 1.63 22.22 4.72
N LEU A 89 2.81 22.40 4.13
CA LEU A 89 3.23 23.71 3.61
C LEU A 89 2.30 24.20 2.51
N THR A 90 1.91 23.31 1.59
CA THR A 90 0.95 23.64 0.53
C THR A 90 -0.42 24.00 1.12
N THR A 91 -0.89 23.28 2.15
CA THR A 91 -2.16 23.58 2.86
C THR A 91 -2.15 24.97 3.50
N LEU A 92 -1.00 25.42 4.02
CA LEU A 92 -0.83 26.77 4.57
C LEU A 92 -0.43 27.81 3.50
N GLY A 93 -0.48 27.47 2.22
CA GLY A 93 -0.18 28.39 1.11
C GLY A 93 1.30 28.75 0.96
N PHE A 94 2.21 28.00 1.59
CA PHE A 94 3.64 28.19 1.42
C PHE A 94 4.17 27.42 0.22
N HIS A 95 5.09 28.05 -0.52
CA HIS A 95 5.91 27.36 -1.53
C HIS A 95 7.22 26.88 -0.88
N TRP A 96 7.69 25.68 -1.25
CA TRP A 96 8.97 25.19 -0.75
C TRP A 96 10.11 25.95 -1.43
N ILE A 97 10.73 26.89 -0.72
CA ILE A 97 11.86 27.66 -1.23
C ILE A 97 13.13 27.15 -0.52
N GLY A 98 13.98 26.41 -1.24
CA GLY A 98 15.40 26.30 -0.91
C GLY A 98 15.78 25.66 0.44
N GLY A 99 14.92 24.85 1.05
CA GLY A 99 15.31 24.00 2.19
C GLY A 99 15.14 24.61 3.59
N ASN A 100 14.75 25.89 3.69
CA ASN A 100 14.47 26.51 4.98
C ASN A 100 12.97 26.44 5.30
N LYS A 101 12.64 25.80 6.41
CA LYS A 101 11.28 25.82 6.96
C LYS A 101 10.93 27.24 7.39
N PRO A 102 9.70 27.73 7.15
CA PRO A 102 9.27 29.02 7.66
C PRO A 102 9.39 29.06 9.19
N GLY A 103 9.76 30.22 9.74
CA GLY A 103 9.80 30.41 11.18
C GLY A 103 8.43 30.17 11.82
N HIS A 104 8.42 29.69 13.06
CA HIS A 104 7.18 29.36 13.77
C HIS A 104 6.19 30.53 13.79
N SER A 105 6.66 31.75 14.09
CA SER A 105 5.82 32.97 14.06
C SER A 105 5.10 33.17 12.72
N VAL A 106 5.81 32.99 11.61
CA VAL A 106 5.25 33.12 10.24
C VAL A 106 4.15 32.09 9.99
N ILE A 107 4.34 30.86 10.47
CA ILE A 107 3.37 29.77 10.34
C ILE A 107 2.09 30.09 11.13
N ALA A 108 2.21 30.62 12.34
CA ALA A 108 1.05 31.01 13.17
C ALA A 108 0.25 32.16 12.55
N VAL A 109 0.94 33.21 12.07
CA VAL A 109 0.30 34.33 11.39
C VAL A 109 -0.42 33.86 10.12
N GLN A 110 0.22 33.00 9.34
CA GLN A 110 -0.37 32.46 8.11
C GLN A 110 -1.61 31.60 8.38
N ARG A 111 -1.60 30.79 9.44
CA ARG A 111 -2.78 30.03 9.87
C ARG A 111 -3.95 30.96 10.16
N GLN A 112 -3.73 32.00 10.97
CA GLN A 112 -4.77 32.97 11.33
C GLN A 112 -5.30 33.70 10.08
N PHE A 113 -4.41 34.11 9.18
CA PHE A 113 -4.78 34.76 7.93
C PHE A 113 -5.66 33.88 7.04
N ILE A 114 -5.30 32.60 6.85
CA ILE A 114 -6.09 31.67 6.04
C ILE A 114 -7.46 31.41 6.66
N ILE A 115 -7.53 31.19 7.97
CA ILE A 115 -8.80 30.99 8.66
C ILE A 115 -9.69 32.23 8.52
N ALA A 116 -9.14 33.43 8.75
CA ALA A 116 -9.87 34.69 8.58
C ALA A 116 -10.37 34.87 7.13
N LYS A 117 -9.54 34.55 6.13
CA LYS A 117 -9.92 34.60 4.71
C LYS A 117 -11.06 33.62 4.39
N LEU A 118 -11.01 32.39 4.92
CA LEU A 118 -12.04 31.38 4.70
C LEU A 118 -13.36 31.72 5.40
N LEU A 119 -13.29 32.30 6.61
CA LEU A 119 -14.44 32.83 7.32
C LEU A 119 -15.08 33.98 6.53
N SER A 120 -14.28 34.93 6.01
CA SER A 120 -14.77 36.05 5.22
C SER A 120 -15.40 35.64 3.89
N SER A 121 -15.08 34.45 3.37
CA SER A 121 -15.63 33.91 2.13
C SER A 121 -16.70 32.84 2.34
N PHE A 122 -17.10 32.56 3.59
CA PHE A 122 -18.09 31.53 3.95
C PHE A 122 -17.78 30.12 3.41
N THR A 123 -16.51 29.82 3.15
CA THR A 123 -16.05 28.53 2.61
C THR A 123 -15.47 27.59 3.67
N LEU A 124 -15.46 28.02 4.93
CA LEU A 124 -14.91 27.23 6.03
C LEU A 124 -15.83 26.07 6.38
N THR A 125 -15.32 24.85 6.25
CA THR A 125 -15.96 23.63 6.78
C THR A 125 -15.08 23.04 7.88
N GLU A 126 -15.67 22.21 8.76
CA GLU A 126 -14.93 21.52 9.82
C GLU A 126 -13.77 20.69 9.25
N LYS A 127 -13.98 20.02 8.11
CA LYS A 127 -12.93 19.25 7.43
C LYS A 127 -11.76 20.12 6.96
N ILE A 128 -12.04 21.32 6.46
CA ILE A 128 -11.01 22.27 6.03
C ILE A 128 -10.25 22.80 7.24
N LEU A 129 -10.96 23.18 8.31
CA LEU A 129 -10.34 23.66 9.56
C LEU A 129 -9.42 22.59 10.16
N GLN A 130 -9.91 21.36 10.29
CA GLN A 130 -9.11 20.23 10.80
C GLN A 130 -7.87 19.98 9.94
N SER A 131 -7.98 20.12 8.62
CA SER A 131 -6.84 20.00 7.71
C SER A 131 -5.79 21.10 7.94
N ILE A 132 -6.22 22.35 8.15
CA ILE A 132 -5.34 23.48 8.46
C ILE A 132 -4.64 23.25 9.81
N ASP A 133 -5.39 22.82 10.82
CA ASP A 133 -4.86 22.58 12.17
C ASP A 133 -3.86 21.43 12.19
N ASN A 134 -4.16 20.33 11.50
CA ASN A 134 -3.23 19.23 11.34
C ASN A 134 -1.93 19.65 10.62
N ALA A 135 -2.04 20.52 9.60
CA ALA A 135 -0.89 21.05 8.89
C ALA A 135 -0.03 21.98 9.77
N PHE A 136 -0.67 22.85 10.55
CA PHE A 136 -0.01 23.71 11.52
C PHE A 136 0.73 22.89 12.58
N GLU A 137 0.06 21.93 13.20
CA GLU A 137 0.63 21.06 14.22
C GLU A 137 1.85 20.27 13.70
N LEU A 138 1.79 19.78 12.46
CA LEU A 138 2.89 19.04 11.83
C LEU A 138 4.13 19.92 11.62
N LEU A 139 3.93 21.19 11.25
CA LEU A 139 5.04 22.11 10.98
C LEU A 139 5.59 22.75 12.25
N TRP A 140 4.75 22.91 13.28
CA TRP A 140 5.10 23.53 14.55
C TRP A 140 5.86 22.59 15.50
N LYS A 141 5.53 21.30 15.48
CA LYS A 141 6.14 20.32 16.40
C LYS A 141 7.64 20.14 16.14
N LYS A 142 8.45 20.35 17.18
CA LYS A 142 9.90 20.05 17.18
C LYS A 142 10.19 18.56 17.09
N GLN A 143 9.31 17.73 17.65
CA GLN A 143 9.43 16.27 17.62
C GLN A 143 8.38 15.66 16.69
N ILE A 144 8.81 14.69 15.90
CA ILE A 144 7.97 13.96 14.95
C ILE A 144 7.04 13.06 15.76
N PRO A 145 5.71 13.22 15.67
CA PRO A 145 4.78 12.30 16.31
C PRO A 145 5.02 10.84 15.88
N ALA A 146 4.89 9.89 16.80
CA ALA A 146 5.19 8.48 16.57
C ALA A 146 4.45 7.88 15.36
N TYR A 147 3.24 8.34 15.05
CA TYR A 147 2.47 7.86 13.90
C TYR A 147 3.02 8.29 12.53
N TYR A 148 3.92 9.28 12.48
CA TYR A 148 4.67 9.63 11.25
C TYR A 148 5.98 8.84 11.11
N LYS A 149 6.40 8.13 12.16
CA LYS A 149 7.57 7.25 12.19
C LYS A 149 7.19 5.82 11.80
N ILE A 150 6.51 5.70 10.66
CA ILE A 150 6.00 4.41 10.17
C ILE A 150 7.17 3.43 9.96
N ILE A 151 8.33 3.94 9.59
CA ILE A 151 9.51 3.15 9.24
C ILE A 151 10.35 2.77 10.47
N ASP A 152 10.36 3.59 11.53
CA ASP A 152 11.06 3.26 12.79
C ASP A 152 10.50 1.97 13.44
N ASN A 153 9.25 1.62 13.13
CA ASN A 153 8.57 0.42 13.63
C ASN A 153 8.63 -0.78 12.66
N ILE A 154 9.40 -0.73 11.56
CA ILE A 154 9.53 -1.88 10.63
C ILE A 154 10.12 -3.10 11.35
N ASN A 155 11.00 -2.91 12.33
CA ASN A 155 11.53 -4.01 13.15
C ASN A 155 10.43 -4.74 13.96
N CYS A 156 9.28 -4.09 14.16
CA CYS A 156 8.08 -4.64 14.78
C CYS A 156 7.02 -5.08 13.75
N SER A 157 7.33 -4.97 12.44
CA SER A 157 6.44 -5.36 11.36
C SER A 157 6.70 -6.80 10.94
N SER A 158 5.64 -7.58 10.80
CA SER A 158 5.70 -8.90 10.18
C SER A 158 5.81 -8.71 8.66
N THR A 159 6.88 -9.24 8.08
CA THR A 159 7.04 -9.31 6.62
C THR A 159 6.78 -10.73 6.16
N TYR A 160 5.79 -10.90 5.27
CA TYR A 160 5.50 -12.20 4.67
C TYR A 160 5.90 -12.18 3.20
N VAL A 161 6.82 -13.07 2.82
CA VAL A 161 7.17 -13.29 1.42
C VAL A 161 6.19 -14.31 0.86
N GLN A 162 5.37 -13.90 -0.10
CA GLN A 162 4.39 -14.78 -0.73
C GLN A 162 4.99 -15.40 -2.00
N LYS A 163 4.93 -16.73 -2.13
CA LYS A 163 5.25 -17.40 -3.39
C LYS A 163 4.12 -17.14 -4.39
N ILE A 164 4.45 -16.48 -5.49
CA ILE A 164 3.51 -16.13 -6.57
C ILE A 164 4.00 -16.73 -7.88
N TYR A 165 3.07 -17.34 -8.60
CA TYR A 165 3.32 -17.97 -9.89
C TYR A 165 2.68 -17.13 -11.00
N HIS A 166 3.23 -15.94 -11.23
CA HIS A 166 2.74 -15.01 -12.24
C HIS A 166 3.92 -14.37 -12.99
N LEU A 167 3.90 -14.43 -14.33
CA LEU A 167 5.02 -13.99 -15.18
C LEU A 167 5.46 -12.54 -14.95
N LEU A 168 4.52 -11.64 -14.62
CA LEU A 168 4.81 -10.21 -14.38
C LEU A 168 5.29 -9.90 -12.96
N ILE A 169 5.09 -10.80 -12.00
CA ILE A 169 5.37 -10.52 -10.59
C ILE A 169 6.74 -11.07 -10.23
N LYS A 170 7.67 -10.18 -9.88
CA LYS A 170 9.03 -10.54 -9.45
C LYS A 170 9.12 -10.82 -7.94
N GLY A 171 8.20 -10.28 -7.16
CA GLY A 171 8.15 -10.48 -5.71
C GLY A 171 6.97 -9.74 -5.09
N VAL A 172 6.45 -10.29 -3.99
CA VAL A 172 5.43 -9.67 -3.16
C VAL A 172 5.82 -9.83 -1.70
N ALA A 173 5.69 -8.73 -0.98
CA ALA A 173 5.87 -8.66 0.45
C ALA A 173 4.62 -8.01 1.07
N VAL A 174 4.16 -8.56 2.18
CA VAL A 174 3.10 -7.98 3.00
C VAL A 174 3.76 -7.49 4.28
N CYS A 175 3.58 -6.21 4.61
CA CYS A 175 4.11 -5.61 5.83
C CYS A 175 2.94 -5.14 6.69
N GLU A 176 2.89 -5.63 7.93
CA GLU A 176 1.83 -5.28 8.88
C GLU A 176 2.41 -4.48 10.04
N ASN A 177 1.78 -3.36 10.42
CA ASN A 177 2.15 -2.63 11.64
C ASN A 177 1.17 -3.00 12.75
N ARG A 178 1.57 -3.94 13.61
CA ARG A 178 0.72 -4.45 14.69
C ARG A 178 0.23 -3.38 15.67
N ASN A 179 0.97 -2.27 15.79
CA ASN A 179 0.66 -1.15 16.67
C ASN A 179 0.01 -1.58 18.00
N SER A 180 0.67 -2.51 18.69
CA SER A 180 0.12 -3.25 19.83
C SER A 180 -0.30 -2.36 21.01
N THR A 181 0.22 -1.14 21.07
CA THR A 181 -0.18 -0.12 22.03
C THR A 181 -1.64 0.29 21.87
N TRP A 182 -2.20 0.25 20.65
CA TRP A 182 -3.55 0.73 20.36
C TRP A 182 -4.53 -0.38 19.96
N ARG A 183 -4.03 -1.51 19.44
CA ARG A 183 -4.87 -2.66 19.07
C ARG A 183 -4.25 -3.96 19.57
N VAL A 184 -5.02 -4.73 20.33
CA VAL A 184 -4.60 -6.02 20.89
C VAL A 184 -4.41 -7.07 19.78
N ALA A 185 -5.26 -7.03 18.75
CA ALA A 185 -5.24 -7.95 17.62
C ALA A 185 -5.28 -7.18 16.28
N MET A 186 -4.61 -7.74 15.27
CA MET A 186 -4.70 -7.27 13.89
C MET A 186 -6.05 -7.68 13.31
N ASN A 187 -6.83 -6.70 12.87
CA ASN A 187 -8.10 -6.95 12.20
C ASN A 187 -7.95 -7.00 10.68
N ASP A 188 -6.79 -6.60 10.16
CA ASP A 188 -6.49 -6.56 8.75
C ASP A 188 -6.23 -7.99 8.26
N ARG A 189 -6.70 -8.29 7.04
CA ARG A 189 -6.48 -9.56 6.37
C ARG A 189 -5.99 -9.33 4.95
N PHE A 190 -5.17 -10.26 4.48
CA PHE A 190 -4.68 -10.28 3.13
C PHE A 190 -4.80 -11.68 2.54
N THR A 191 -5.21 -11.76 1.29
CA THR A 191 -5.37 -13.00 0.54
C THR A 191 -4.68 -12.90 -0.80
N VAL A 192 -3.94 -13.94 -1.17
CA VAL A 192 -3.41 -14.14 -2.53
C VAL A 192 -3.90 -15.48 -3.04
N VAL A 193 -4.51 -15.47 -4.22
CA VAL A 193 -4.89 -16.70 -4.93
C VAL A 193 -4.12 -16.75 -6.24
N ASN A 194 -3.15 -17.67 -6.30
CA ASN A 194 -2.43 -17.99 -7.53
C ASN A 194 -3.32 -18.78 -8.47
N ASN A 195 -3.10 -18.63 -9.78
CA ASN A 195 -3.87 -19.29 -10.83
C ASN A 195 -5.38 -19.16 -10.63
N PHE A 196 -5.83 -17.93 -10.34
CA PHE A 196 -7.21 -17.65 -9.95
C PHE A 196 -8.20 -18.13 -11.04
N GLY A 197 -9.18 -18.94 -10.63
CA GLY A 197 -10.11 -19.59 -11.54
C GLY A 197 -9.49 -20.71 -12.39
N ASN A 198 -8.45 -21.38 -11.87
CA ASN A 198 -7.62 -22.36 -12.59
C ASN A 198 -6.99 -21.81 -13.89
N LYS A 199 -6.92 -20.48 -14.05
CA LYS A 199 -6.26 -19.85 -15.19
C LYS A 199 -4.78 -19.61 -14.87
N PRO A 200 -3.83 -20.14 -15.68
CA PRO A 200 -2.42 -19.82 -15.50
C PRO A 200 -2.19 -18.33 -15.76
N ASN A 201 -1.23 -17.72 -15.06
CA ASN A 201 -0.92 -16.29 -15.17
C ASN A 201 -2.11 -15.37 -14.86
N VAL A 202 -2.99 -15.80 -13.96
CA VAL A 202 -3.99 -14.93 -13.34
C VAL A 202 -3.81 -15.00 -11.83
N CYS A 203 -3.72 -13.86 -11.16
CA CYS A 203 -3.60 -13.78 -9.71
C CYS A 203 -4.63 -12.84 -9.14
N PHE A 204 -5.28 -13.29 -8.06
CA PHE A 204 -6.15 -12.45 -7.25
C PHE A 204 -5.41 -12.00 -5.99
N PHE A 205 -5.58 -10.73 -5.64
CA PHE A 205 -5.14 -10.16 -4.37
C PHE A 205 -6.33 -9.50 -3.68
N GLY A 206 -6.41 -9.65 -2.36
CA GLY A 206 -7.40 -8.96 -1.53
C GLY A 206 -6.75 -8.43 -0.28
N LEU A 207 -6.97 -7.15 0.03
CA LEU A 207 -6.61 -6.51 1.28
C LEU A 207 -7.90 -6.07 1.97
N PHE A 208 -8.07 -6.45 3.23
CA PHE A 208 -9.28 -6.24 4.00
C PHE A 208 -8.95 -5.57 5.32
N ASP A 209 -9.43 -4.35 5.55
CA ASP A 209 -9.27 -3.62 6.82
C ASP A 209 -10.50 -3.83 7.70
N GLY A 210 -10.34 -4.58 8.79
CA GLY A 210 -11.42 -4.89 9.72
C GLY A 210 -11.62 -3.80 10.78
N HIS A 211 -12.88 -3.36 10.95
CA HIS A 211 -13.29 -2.39 11.96
C HIS A 211 -14.35 -2.97 12.91
N HIS A 212 -14.28 -2.58 14.18
CA HIS A 212 -15.09 -3.16 15.28
C HIS A 212 -14.91 -4.68 15.46
N GLY A 213 -13.75 -5.21 15.04
CA GLY A 213 -13.36 -6.63 15.12
C GLY A 213 -12.82 -7.16 13.79
N GLY A 214 -12.10 -8.27 13.83
CA GLY A 214 -11.52 -8.92 12.64
C GLY A 214 -12.48 -9.86 11.88
N SER A 215 -13.62 -10.23 12.47
CA SER A 215 -14.47 -11.31 11.96
C SER A 215 -15.05 -11.07 10.56
N ALA A 216 -15.43 -9.82 10.24
CA ALA A 216 -15.90 -9.47 8.89
C ALA A 216 -14.76 -9.53 7.85
N ALA A 217 -13.56 -9.10 8.22
CA ALA A 217 -12.37 -9.19 7.36
C ALA A 217 -11.94 -10.66 7.17
N ASP A 218 -11.99 -11.48 8.24
CA ASP A 218 -11.77 -12.93 8.19
C ASP A 218 -12.68 -13.57 7.13
N LEU A 219 -13.99 -13.33 7.24
CA LEU A 219 -14.98 -13.92 6.33
C LEU A 219 -14.79 -13.42 4.88
N ALA A 220 -14.62 -12.10 4.71
CA ALA A 220 -14.43 -11.50 3.38
C ALA A 220 -13.17 -12.02 2.69
N SER A 221 -12.09 -12.23 3.44
CA SER A 221 -10.82 -12.73 2.89
C SER A 221 -10.92 -14.14 2.28
N ILE A 222 -11.89 -14.93 2.72
CA ILE A 222 -12.13 -16.32 2.29
C ILE A 222 -13.25 -16.39 1.25
N GLU A 223 -14.37 -15.72 1.48
CA GLU A 223 -15.59 -15.90 0.68
C GLU A 223 -15.69 -14.96 -0.52
N LEU A 224 -15.16 -13.74 -0.43
CA LEU A 224 -15.22 -12.76 -1.52
C LEU A 224 -14.51 -13.24 -2.81
N PRO A 225 -13.30 -13.85 -2.75
CA PRO A 225 -12.65 -14.36 -3.95
C PRO A 225 -13.52 -15.40 -4.68
N VAL A 226 -14.20 -16.27 -3.94
CA VAL A 226 -15.07 -17.31 -4.50
C VAL A 226 -16.34 -16.71 -5.10
N LEU A 227 -16.94 -15.72 -4.42
CA LEU A 227 -18.08 -14.97 -4.97
C LEU A 227 -17.72 -14.26 -6.28
N LEU A 228 -16.53 -13.65 -6.34
CA LEU A 228 -16.04 -13.00 -7.55
C LEU A 228 -15.80 -14.01 -8.66
N LEU A 229 -15.14 -15.13 -8.36
CA LEU A 229 -14.90 -16.19 -9.33
C LEU A 229 -16.20 -16.73 -9.92
N HIS A 230 -17.23 -16.93 -9.10
CA HIS A 230 -18.55 -17.34 -9.56
C HIS A 230 -19.20 -16.32 -10.50
N GLN A 231 -19.00 -15.02 -10.29
CA GLN A 231 -19.51 -14.01 -11.23
C GLN A 231 -18.73 -14.01 -12.53
N LEU A 232 -17.41 -14.18 -12.47
CA LEU A 232 -16.55 -14.22 -13.66
C LEU A 232 -16.84 -15.46 -14.52
N SER A 233 -16.96 -16.64 -13.92
CA SER A 233 -17.20 -17.90 -14.64
C SER A 233 -18.53 -17.94 -15.41
N ARG A 234 -19.52 -17.14 -14.99
CA ARG A 234 -20.80 -17.01 -15.71
C ARG A 234 -20.69 -16.27 -17.04
N PHE A 235 -19.73 -15.36 -17.18
CA PHE A 235 -19.56 -14.55 -18.40
C PHE A 235 -18.33 -14.94 -19.21
N ASP A 236 -17.27 -15.41 -18.55
CA ASP A 236 -16.04 -15.89 -19.18
C ASP A 236 -15.79 -17.36 -18.78
N PRO A 237 -16.06 -18.31 -19.69
CA PRO A 237 -15.85 -19.75 -19.45
C PRO A 237 -14.40 -20.16 -19.19
N SER A 238 -13.42 -19.27 -19.42
CA SER A 238 -12.02 -19.56 -19.11
C SER A 238 -11.77 -19.59 -17.60
N TYR A 239 -12.61 -18.94 -16.79
CA TYR A 239 -12.58 -19.03 -15.33
C TYR A 239 -13.34 -20.27 -14.87
N GLN A 240 -12.61 -21.21 -14.28
CA GLN A 240 -13.18 -22.45 -13.75
C GLN A 240 -13.19 -22.45 -12.23
N MET A 241 -14.27 -22.99 -11.66
CA MET A 241 -14.39 -23.21 -10.23
C MET A 241 -13.96 -24.64 -9.87
N THR A 242 -13.38 -24.80 -8.68
CA THR A 242 -13.15 -26.11 -8.10
C THR A 242 -14.43 -26.65 -7.46
N PRO A 243 -14.59 -27.99 -7.31
CA PRO A 243 -15.76 -28.57 -6.65
C PRO A 243 -16.00 -28.05 -5.23
N GLN A 244 -14.93 -27.69 -4.50
CA GLN A 244 -15.01 -27.11 -3.17
C GLN A 244 -15.60 -25.69 -3.20
N GLU A 245 -15.20 -24.88 -4.18
CA GLU A 245 -15.73 -23.53 -4.39
C GLU A 245 -17.19 -23.58 -4.84
N GLU A 246 -17.55 -24.51 -5.73
CA GLU A 246 -18.95 -24.73 -6.15
C GLU A 246 -19.84 -25.14 -4.96
N LYS A 247 -19.35 -26.04 -4.10
CA LYS A 247 -20.04 -26.42 -2.86
C LYS A 247 -20.19 -25.23 -1.90
N LEU A 248 -19.21 -24.34 -1.87
CA LEU A 248 -19.30 -23.12 -1.07
C LEU A 248 -20.36 -22.17 -1.63
N ILE A 249 -20.43 -22.00 -2.96
CA ILE A 249 -21.50 -21.21 -3.60
C ILE A 249 -22.88 -21.82 -3.36
N SER A 250 -23.04 -23.14 -3.47
CA SER A 250 -24.33 -23.80 -3.25
C SER A 250 -24.81 -23.62 -1.81
N SER A 251 -23.89 -23.53 -0.84
CA SER A 251 -24.24 -23.24 0.55
C SER A 251 -24.83 -21.83 0.77
N PHE A 252 -24.63 -20.90 -0.16
CA PHE A 252 -25.19 -19.54 -0.08
C PHE A 252 -26.63 -19.43 -0.62
N GLN A 253 -27.22 -20.52 -1.12
CA GLN A 253 -28.60 -20.52 -1.63
C GLN A 253 -29.61 -20.02 -0.59
N THR A 254 -29.36 -20.27 0.70
CA THR A 254 -30.22 -19.78 1.80
C THR A 254 -30.17 -18.27 1.98
N VAL A 255 -29.07 -17.62 1.58
CA VAL A 255 -28.84 -16.17 1.70
C VAL A 255 -29.28 -15.43 0.43
N PHE A 256 -29.01 -16.01 -0.74
CA PHE A 256 -29.34 -15.45 -2.05
C PHE A 256 -30.58 -16.12 -2.66
N ARG A 257 -31.74 -15.76 -2.11
CA ARG A 257 -33.06 -16.16 -2.61
C ARG A 257 -33.32 -15.64 -4.03
N GLU A 258 -34.28 -16.24 -4.72
CA GLU A 258 -34.65 -15.91 -6.11
C GLU A 258 -34.96 -14.42 -6.28
N GLU A 259 -35.66 -13.82 -5.31
CA GLU A 259 -35.97 -12.39 -5.29
C GLU A 259 -34.71 -11.50 -5.32
N TYR A 260 -33.66 -11.89 -4.58
CA TYR A 260 -32.42 -11.14 -4.52
C TYR A 260 -31.63 -11.28 -5.81
N ARG A 261 -31.66 -12.47 -6.44
CA ARG A 261 -31.05 -12.71 -7.76
C ARG A 261 -31.75 -11.92 -8.86
N ALA A 262 -33.08 -11.83 -8.82
CA ALA A 262 -33.84 -11.02 -9.77
C ALA A 262 -33.46 -9.54 -9.68
N ILE A 263 -33.28 -9.02 -8.47
CA ILE A 263 -32.77 -7.66 -8.24
C ILE A 263 -31.32 -7.53 -8.79
N GLU A 264 -30.46 -8.52 -8.55
CA GLU A 264 -29.07 -8.58 -9.07
C GLU A 264 -29.02 -8.43 -10.60
N ASP A 265 -29.88 -9.16 -11.28
CA ASP A 265 -29.90 -9.24 -12.73
C ASP A 265 -30.45 -7.94 -13.33
N PHE A 266 -31.49 -7.34 -12.70
CA PHE A 266 -32.01 -6.04 -13.09
C PHE A 266 -30.97 -4.91 -13.00
N PHE A 267 -30.11 -4.91 -11.98
CA PHE A 267 -29.00 -3.94 -11.87
C PHE A 267 -27.98 -4.04 -13.02
N SER A 268 -27.87 -5.21 -13.64
CA SER A 268 -26.91 -5.48 -14.72
C SER A 268 -27.43 -5.13 -16.10
N GLU A 269 -28.76 -5.07 -16.23
CA GLU A 269 -29.49 -4.84 -17.47
C GLU A 269 -29.73 -3.35 -17.77
N LYS A 270 -29.80 -2.49 -16.73
CA LYS A 270 -30.02 -1.05 -16.92
C LYS A 270 -28.77 -0.33 -17.44
N LYS A 271 -28.99 0.49 -18.49
CA LYS A 271 -28.04 1.26 -19.32
C LYS A 271 -27.37 0.46 -20.45
N ARG A 272 -28.17 -0.01 -21.41
CA ARG A 272 -27.74 -0.17 -22.81
C ARG A 272 -27.96 1.12 -23.58
N THR A 273 -27.27 2.19 -23.19
CA THR A 273 -27.03 3.30 -24.14
C THR A 273 -25.93 2.80 -25.08
N LYS A 274 -26.12 2.92 -26.40
CA LYS A 274 -25.25 2.38 -27.46
C LYS A 274 -23.80 2.93 -27.46
N GLU A 275 -23.42 3.70 -26.45
CA GLU A 275 -22.16 4.43 -26.40
C GLU A 275 -21.13 3.62 -25.61
N LEU A 276 -20.18 3.05 -26.35
CA LEU A 276 -18.93 2.44 -25.90
C LEU A 276 -19.09 1.21 -24.98
N ARG A 277 -19.16 0.02 -25.60
CA ARG A 277 -18.84 -1.23 -24.87
C ARG A 277 -17.40 -1.13 -24.37
N CYS A 278 -17.22 -0.95 -23.08
CA CYS A 278 -15.91 -1.05 -22.45
C CYS A 278 -15.51 -2.53 -22.43
N GLU A 279 -14.33 -2.87 -22.94
CA GLU A 279 -13.83 -4.25 -23.04
C GLU A 279 -13.88 -4.99 -21.70
N TYR A 280 -13.80 -4.24 -20.59
CA TYR A 280 -13.75 -4.77 -19.22
C TYR A 280 -15.04 -4.58 -18.41
N GLU A 281 -16.13 -4.13 -19.05
CA GLU A 281 -17.40 -3.85 -18.37
C GLU A 281 -17.91 -5.08 -17.60
N ASN A 282 -17.77 -6.28 -18.17
CA ASN A 282 -18.20 -7.52 -17.55
C ASN A 282 -17.40 -7.85 -16.28
N ILE A 283 -16.09 -7.60 -16.28
CA ILE A 283 -15.22 -7.80 -15.11
C ILE A 283 -15.63 -6.82 -14.01
N HIS A 284 -15.88 -5.55 -14.35
CA HIS A 284 -16.32 -4.54 -13.39
C HIS A 284 -17.71 -4.87 -12.80
N LYS A 285 -18.64 -5.36 -13.64
CA LYS A 285 -19.94 -5.88 -13.17
C LYS A 285 -19.77 -7.08 -12.23
N ALA A 286 -18.83 -7.98 -12.54
CA ALA A 286 -18.53 -9.12 -11.66
C ALA A 286 -18.02 -8.66 -10.28
N PHE A 287 -17.13 -7.66 -10.23
CA PHE A 287 -16.71 -7.04 -8.98
C PHE A 287 -17.90 -6.45 -8.21
N ALA A 288 -18.72 -5.62 -8.86
CA ALA A 288 -19.87 -4.99 -8.23
C ALA A 288 -20.84 -6.02 -7.63
N LYS A 289 -21.17 -7.07 -8.40
CA LYS A 289 -22.02 -8.18 -7.93
C LYS A 289 -21.40 -8.94 -6.77
N ALA A 290 -20.11 -9.23 -6.82
CA ALA A 290 -19.41 -9.94 -5.77
C ALA A 290 -19.41 -9.16 -4.45
N PHE A 291 -19.12 -7.85 -4.51
CA PHE A 291 -19.20 -6.99 -3.33
C PHE A 291 -20.61 -6.87 -2.77
N TRP A 292 -21.61 -6.74 -3.64
CA TRP A 292 -23.00 -6.66 -3.20
C TRP A 292 -23.46 -7.95 -2.50
N ARG A 293 -23.07 -9.11 -3.06
CA ARG A 293 -23.28 -10.42 -2.42
C ARG A 293 -22.55 -10.55 -1.09
N MET A 294 -21.31 -10.07 -1.00
CA MET A 294 -20.53 -10.10 0.23
C MET A 294 -21.16 -9.22 1.33
N ASP A 295 -21.64 -8.02 0.99
CA ASP A 295 -22.34 -7.16 1.95
C ASP A 295 -23.60 -7.85 2.52
N ARG A 296 -24.36 -8.53 1.65
CA ARG A 296 -25.52 -9.31 2.08
C ARG A 296 -25.13 -10.46 3.01
N LEU A 297 -24.05 -11.18 2.73
CA LEU A 297 -23.54 -12.26 3.60
C LEU A 297 -23.13 -11.73 4.98
N LEU A 298 -22.41 -10.61 5.03
CA LEU A 298 -21.98 -10.00 6.29
C LEU A 298 -23.17 -9.46 7.10
N ARG A 299 -24.19 -8.94 6.42
CA ARG A 299 -25.40 -8.40 7.07
C ARG A 299 -26.30 -9.48 7.64
N LEU A 300 -26.59 -10.52 6.86
CA LEU A 300 -27.45 -11.62 7.31
C LEU A 300 -26.69 -12.59 8.20
N GLY A 301 -25.35 -12.63 8.14
CA GLY A 301 -24.50 -13.51 8.93
C GLY A 301 -24.65 -14.97 8.52
N ARG A 302 -23.59 -15.57 8.01
CA ARG A 302 -23.50 -17.03 7.85
C ARG A 302 -23.28 -17.66 9.23
N LYS A 303 -24.05 -18.69 9.59
CA LYS A 303 -23.98 -19.38 10.91
C LYS A 303 -24.31 -18.53 12.14
N GLU A 304 -24.97 -17.38 11.95
CA GLU A 304 -25.43 -16.49 13.03
C GLU A 304 -24.34 -16.06 14.04
N GLU A 305 -23.08 -15.99 13.62
CA GLU A 305 -22.05 -15.47 14.50
C GLU A 305 -22.21 -13.95 14.68
N SER A 306 -22.68 -13.56 15.86
CA SER A 306 -22.92 -12.16 16.22
C SER A 306 -21.71 -11.26 15.92
N ARG A 307 -20.50 -11.79 16.09
CA ARG A 307 -19.23 -11.06 15.87
C ARG A 307 -19.06 -10.57 14.42
N VAL A 308 -19.52 -11.33 13.43
CA VAL A 308 -19.51 -10.88 12.02
C VAL A 308 -20.56 -9.79 11.82
N ARG A 309 -21.78 -9.98 12.34
CA ARG A 309 -22.87 -9.00 12.25
C ARG A 309 -22.59 -7.69 12.98
N TRP A 310 -21.65 -7.65 13.93
CA TRP A 310 -21.25 -6.43 14.65
C TRP A 310 -19.90 -5.84 14.20
N SER A 311 -19.12 -6.53 13.37
CA SER A 311 -17.88 -6.01 12.74
C SER A 311 -18.07 -5.69 11.26
N GLY A 312 -17.24 -4.83 10.68
CA GLY A 312 -17.27 -4.54 9.24
C GLY A 312 -15.87 -4.55 8.64
N CYS A 313 -15.77 -4.44 7.33
CA CYS A 313 -14.48 -4.44 6.66
C CYS A 313 -14.45 -3.58 5.40
N SER A 314 -13.39 -2.79 5.23
CA SER A 314 -13.09 -2.19 3.93
C SER A 314 -12.31 -3.21 3.10
N ALA A 315 -12.59 -3.31 1.81
CA ALA A 315 -11.95 -4.28 0.93
C ALA A 315 -11.34 -3.58 -0.29
N LEU A 316 -10.09 -3.90 -0.60
CA LEU A 316 -9.40 -3.57 -1.84
C LEU A 316 -9.01 -4.89 -2.49
N THR A 317 -9.56 -5.16 -3.67
CA THR A 317 -9.27 -6.39 -4.41
C THR A 317 -8.69 -6.04 -5.78
N CYS A 318 -7.81 -6.92 -6.27
CA CYS A 318 -7.34 -6.82 -7.63
C CYS A 318 -7.16 -8.18 -8.30
N ILE A 319 -7.35 -8.19 -9.62
CA ILE A 319 -7.04 -9.33 -10.50
C ILE A 319 -5.98 -8.85 -11.47
N LEU A 320 -4.87 -9.59 -11.54
CA LEU A 320 -3.83 -9.40 -12.53
C LEU A 320 -3.91 -10.54 -13.55
N GLU A 321 -4.20 -10.21 -14.81
CA GLU A 321 -4.15 -11.14 -15.94
C GLU A 321 -2.88 -10.90 -16.76
N GLY A 322 -2.07 -11.94 -16.96
CA GLY A 322 -0.85 -11.90 -17.77
C GLY A 322 -1.06 -12.55 -19.14
N SER A 323 -0.63 -11.87 -20.20
CA SER A 323 -0.62 -12.37 -21.58
C SER A 323 0.77 -12.28 -22.22
N ILE A 324 1.13 -13.32 -22.98
CA ILE A 324 2.34 -13.32 -23.80
C ILE A 324 1.92 -12.94 -25.23
N LYS A 325 2.21 -11.70 -25.65
CA LYS A 325 1.94 -11.25 -27.02
C LYS A 325 3.13 -11.61 -27.91
N LYS A 326 2.88 -12.44 -28.93
CA LYS A 326 3.83 -12.63 -30.03
C LYS A 326 3.67 -11.46 -31.00
N TRP A 327 4.75 -10.75 -31.33
CA TRP A 327 4.75 -9.73 -32.37
C TRP A 327 4.23 -10.33 -33.68
N ARG A 328 3.12 -9.80 -34.22
CA ARG A 328 2.75 -9.99 -35.62
C ARG A 328 3.15 -8.71 -36.35
N LYS A 329 4.06 -8.81 -37.32
CA LYS A 329 4.29 -7.72 -38.29
C LYS A 329 2.93 -7.40 -38.91
N ILE A 330 2.50 -6.15 -38.80
CA ILE A 330 1.51 -5.59 -39.71
C ILE A 330 2.14 -5.69 -41.10
N ASN A 331 1.47 -6.39 -42.01
CA ASN A 331 1.91 -6.50 -43.40
C ASN A 331 1.75 -5.12 -44.04
N ASP A 332 2.85 -4.38 -44.15
CA ASP A 332 3.03 -3.50 -45.29
C ASP A 332 3.49 -4.38 -46.46
N HIS A 333 2.70 -4.36 -47.52
CA HIS A 333 3.13 -4.84 -48.83
C HIS A 333 4.42 -4.10 -49.20
N ASP A 334 5.54 -4.79 -49.19
CA ASP A 334 6.46 -4.84 -50.34
C ASP A 334 7.64 -5.80 -50.10
N GLY A 335 7.86 -6.64 -51.12
CA GLY A 335 9.17 -7.06 -51.62
C GLY A 335 10.24 -7.56 -50.64
N TRP A 336 10.48 -8.87 -50.69
CA TRP A 336 11.79 -9.52 -50.55
C TRP A 336 12.58 -9.30 -49.25
N ALA A 337 12.59 -10.33 -48.39
CA ALA A 337 13.81 -10.72 -47.69
C ALA A 337 13.79 -12.21 -47.38
N GLU A 338 14.88 -12.86 -47.75
CA GLU A 338 15.16 -14.28 -47.70
C GLU A 338 15.23 -14.84 -46.26
N ARG A 339 15.22 -16.17 -46.24
CA ARG A 339 15.32 -17.06 -45.08
C ARG A 339 16.45 -16.67 -44.12
N PHE A 340 16.09 -16.37 -42.87
CA PHE A 340 16.98 -16.51 -41.71
C PHE A 340 16.28 -17.29 -40.59
N PRO A 341 16.75 -18.50 -40.23
CA PRO A 341 16.32 -19.19 -39.02
C PRO A 341 17.26 -18.77 -37.88
N SER A 342 16.78 -18.02 -36.88
CA SER A 342 17.26 -18.02 -35.46
C SER A 342 17.05 -16.73 -34.64
N GLN A 343 16.29 -15.72 -35.07
CA GLN A 343 15.91 -14.65 -34.13
C GLN A 343 14.68 -15.07 -33.30
N LYS A 344 14.90 -15.57 -32.08
CA LYS A 344 13.84 -15.62 -31.05
C LYS A 344 13.35 -14.19 -30.84
N MET A 345 12.22 -13.84 -31.45
CA MET A 345 11.63 -12.52 -31.29
C MET A 345 11.35 -12.25 -29.80
N PRO A 346 11.57 -11.02 -29.31
CA PRO A 346 11.28 -10.67 -27.92
C PRO A 346 9.77 -10.86 -27.67
N GLN A 347 9.44 -11.80 -26.79
CA GLN A 347 8.09 -11.99 -26.31
C GLN A 347 7.78 -10.84 -25.35
N ILE A 348 6.86 -9.95 -25.72
CA ILE A 348 6.40 -8.92 -24.80
C ILE A 348 5.40 -9.58 -23.86
N ILE A 349 5.76 -9.61 -22.57
CA ILE A 349 4.86 -10.00 -21.50
C ILE A 349 4.10 -8.73 -21.12
N SER A 350 2.80 -8.72 -21.38
CA SER A 350 1.89 -7.64 -20.98
C SER A 350 0.88 -8.18 -19.99
N GLY A 351 0.23 -7.31 -19.22
CA GLY A 351 -0.87 -7.73 -18.39
C GLY A 351 -1.77 -6.59 -17.99
N GLU A 352 -2.93 -6.96 -17.48
CA GLU A 352 -4.03 -6.07 -17.16
C GLU A 352 -4.34 -6.24 -15.68
N LEU A 353 -4.36 -5.12 -14.96
CA LEU A 353 -4.63 -5.08 -13.52
C LEU A 353 -5.98 -4.42 -13.30
N HIS A 354 -6.97 -5.22 -12.90
CA HIS A 354 -8.27 -4.73 -12.48
C HIS A 354 -8.24 -4.48 -10.99
N ILE A 355 -8.65 -3.28 -10.56
CA ILE A 355 -8.67 -2.88 -9.16
C ILE A 355 -10.08 -2.46 -8.81
N ALA A 356 -10.59 -2.94 -7.68
CA ALA A 356 -11.84 -2.50 -7.14
C ALA A 356 -11.74 -2.37 -5.62
N ASN A 357 -12.34 -1.31 -5.08
CA ASN A 357 -12.37 -1.04 -3.66
C ASN A 357 -13.78 -0.68 -3.20
N THR A 358 -14.13 -1.08 -1.99
CA THR A 358 -15.40 -0.71 -1.38
C THR A 358 -15.30 -0.79 0.14
N ASP A 359 -16.11 0.01 0.83
CA ASP A 359 -16.35 -0.16 2.25
C ASP A 359 -17.52 -1.12 2.43
N ILE A 360 -17.23 -2.32 2.93
CA ILE A 360 -18.26 -3.32 3.20
C ILE A 360 -18.70 -3.12 4.66
N LYS A 361 -19.94 -2.63 4.80
CA LYS A 361 -20.64 -2.28 6.03
C LYS A 361 -20.48 -0.83 6.54
N ARG A 362 -21.51 -0.02 6.29
CA ARG A 362 -21.92 1.12 7.12
C ARG A 362 -23.38 0.88 7.55
N ASN A 363 -23.69 1.12 8.83
CA ASN A 363 -25.05 1.11 9.37
C ASN A 363 -25.90 2.30 8.89
N TYR A 364 -25.81 2.69 7.62
CA TYR A 364 -26.65 3.73 7.05
C TYR A 364 -27.21 3.28 5.71
N CYS A 365 -28.50 3.53 5.56
CA CYS A 365 -29.37 3.23 4.44
C CYS A 365 -28.75 3.46 3.07
N LEU A 366 -29.18 2.58 2.14
CA LEU A 366 -29.34 2.74 0.69
C LEU A 366 -28.16 3.32 -0.12
N PRO A 367 -27.73 2.67 -1.21
CA PRO A 367 -26.89 3.35 -2.19
C PRO A 367 -27.67 4.54 -2.75
N GLU A 368 -27.22 5.76 -2.42
CA GLU A 368 -27.57 6.95 -3.18
C GLU A 368 -27.11 6.71 -4.62
N TYR A 369 -28.10 6.61 -5.48
CA TYR A 369 -27.94 6.45 -6.91
C TYR A 369 -27.11 7.63 -7.45
N CYS A 370 -25.93 7.33 -7.98
CA CYS A 370 -25.30 8.19 -8.97
C CYS A 370 -26.28 8.30 -10.16
N SER A 371 -26.96 9.44 -10.25
CA SER A 371 -27.71 9.87 -11.42
C SER A 371 -26.75 10.39 -12.47
#